data_AF-A0A2N8RFY7-F1
#
_entry.id   AF-A0A2N8RFY7-F1
#
_cell.length_a   1.000
_cell.length_b   1.000
_cell.length_c   1.000
_cell.angle_alpha   90.00
_cell.angle_beta   90.00
_cell.angle_gamma   90.00
#
_symmetry.space_group_name_H-M   'P 1'
#
loop_
_entity.id
_entity.type
_entity.pdbx_description
1 polymer ?
#
loop_
_entity_poly.entity_id
_entity_poly.type
_entity_poly.pdbx_seq_one_letter_code
_entity_poly.pdbx_strand_id
1 'polypeptide(L)'
;MNNASLEILVRRLGEPDNALMVSLGAPMGKTLAMQKGFWEYLRAYMNNGPWFDKDGNHSASDAFVKSQLAAHMKLTGFLAHTRQTIAEKKAATDGKNYLSGIDVALFVGHIFFYPMDWIQEFTYNVAKRRSRNRWPQIVSERLQSDGPTTRLIDLERERGLDV
;
A
#
# COMPACT_ATOMS: atom_id res chain seq x y z
N MET A 1 -9.00 10.68 -23.26
CA MET A 1 -8.14 10.37 -22.09
C MET A 1 -8.87 10.85 -20.85
N ASN A 2 -9.48 9.96 -20.07
CA ASN A 2 -10.13 10.32 -18.81
C ASN A 2 -9.20 9.92 -17.66
N ASN A 3 -8.11 10.67 -17.52
CA ASN A 3 -7.23 10.55 -16.37
C ASN A 3 -7.81 11.43 -15.27
N ALA A 4 -8.09 10.86 -14.11
CA ALA A 4 -8.45 11.61 -12.93
C ALA A 4 -7.26 11.57 -11.95
N SER A 5 -7.11 12.57 -11.09
CA SER A 5 -6.18 12.56 -9.96
C SER A 5 -7.03 12.48 -8.71
N LEU A 6 -6.70 11.57 -7.79
CA LEU A 6 -7.33 11.56 -6.47
C LEU A 6 -6.43 12.37 -5.53
N GLU A 7 -6.97 13.43 -4.95
CA GLU A 7 -6.27 14.31 -4.02
C GLU A 7 -6.96 14.26 -2.67
N ILE A 8 -6.18 14.25 -1.59
CA ILE A 8 -6.68 14.30 -0.23
C ILE A 8 -6.01 15.43 0.54
N LEU A 9 -6.81 16.03 1.42
CA LEU A 9 -6.29 16.90 2.45
C LEU A 9 -5.98 16.07 3.69
N VAL A 10 -4.71 16.04 4.09
CA VAL A 10 -4.25 15.39 5.32
C VAL A 10 -4.00 16.47 6.35
N ARG A 11 -4.64 16.37 7.52
CA ARG A 11 -4.40 17.27 8.65
C ARG A 11 -3.70 16.53 9.78
N ARG A 12 -2.85 17.23 10.51
CA ARG A 12 -2.22 16.66 11.71
C ARG A 12 -3.23 16.65 12.85
N LEU A 13 -3.38 15.49 13.48
CA LEU A 13 -4.26 15.33 14.65
C LEU A 13 -3.85 16.33 15.77
N GLY A 14 -4.81 17.15 16.21
CA GLY A 14 -4.66 18.18 17.23
C GLY A 14 -4.08 19.51 16.73
N GLU A 15 -3.67 19.60 15.45
CA GLU A 15 -3.09 20.80 14.84
C GLU A 15 -3.72 21.01 13.44
N PRO A 16 -4.99 21.49 13.35
CA PRO A 16 -5.74 21.54 12.09
C PRO A 16 -5.10 22.47 11.03
N ASP A 17 -4.40 23.52 11.48
CA ASP A 17 -3.64 24.44 10.60
C ASP A 17 -2.46 23.75 9.88
N ASN A 18 -1.99 22.63 10.44
CA ASN A 18 -0.92 21.84 9.85
C ASN A 18 -1.50 20.81 8.87
N ALA A 19 -1.84 21.31 7.68
CA ALA A 19 -2.48 20.54 6.63
C ALA A 19 -1.61 20.42 5.36
N LEU A 20 -1.68 19.27 4.70
CA LEU A 20 -0.99 18.98 3.46
C LEU A 20 -1.99 18.46 2.43
N MET A 21 -1.99 19.06 1.23
CA MET A 21 -2.67 18.48 0.08
C MET A 21 -1.77 17.42 -0.54
N VAL A 22 -2.26 16.20 -0.66
CA VAL A 22 -1.51 15.05 -1.15
C VAL A 22 -2.23 14.43 -2.34
N SER A 23 -1.54 14.36 -3.48
CA SER A 23 -2.00 13.56 -4.62
C SER A 23 -1.69 12.08 -4.37
N LEU A 24 -2.71 11.23 -4.47
CA LEU A 24 -2.64 9.79 -4.21
C LEU A 24 -2.13 9.01 -5.43
N GLY A 25 -0.94 9.40 -5.87
CA GLY A 25 -0.16 8.79 -6.94
C GLY A 25 -0.28 9.51 -8.29
N ALA A 26 0.53 9.07 -9.26
CA ALA A 26 0.58 9.72 -10.56
C ALA A 26 -0.78 9.61 -11.30
N PRO A 27 -1.24 10.70 -11.95
CA PRO A 27 -2.48 10.71 -12.72
C PRO A 27 -2.38 9.93 -14.04
N MET A 28 -1.15 9.63 -14.51
CA MET A 28 -0.94 8.89 -15.74
C MET A 28 -1.28 7.40 -15.56
N GLY A 29 -2.07 6.85 -16.49
CA GLY A 29 -2.37 5.42 -16.56
C GLY A 29 -3.43 4.92 -15.58
N LYS A 30 -3.97 5.78 -14.70
CA LYS A 30 -5.08 5.41 -13.80
C LYS A 30 -6.42 5.74 -14.44
N THR A 31 -7.28 4.73 -14.60
CA THR A 31 -8.66 4.93 -15.05
C THR A 31 -9.55 5.41 -13.90
N LEU A 32 -10.66 6.06 -14.23
CA LEU A 32 -11.67 6.45 -13.25
C LEU A 32 -12.18 5.25 -12.41
N ALA A 33 -12.34 4.08 -13.04
CA ALA A 33 -12.77 2.86 -12.36
C ALA A 33 -11.75 2.41 -11.30
N MET A 34 -10.45 2.47 -11.61
CA MET A 34 -9.39 2.16 -10.63
C MET A 34 -9.39 3.16 -9.47
N GLN A 35 -9.58 4.46 -9.77
CA GLN A 35 -9.65 5.47 -8.73
C GLN A 35 -10.88 5.35 -7.85
N LYS A 36 -12.03 4.96 -8.41
CA LYS A 36 -13.24 4.65 -7.65
C LYS A 36 -12.98 3.51 -6.66
N GLY A 37 -12.32 2.42 -7.10
CA GLY A 37 -11.98 1.31 -6.20
C GLY A 37 -11.08 1.75 -5.04
N PHE A 38 -10.08 2.58 -5.33
CA PHE A 38 -9.20 3.13 -4.28
C PHE A 38 -9.91 4.11 -3.36
N TRP A 39 -10.82 4.93 -3.90
CA TRP A 39 -11.68 5.82 -3.10
C TRP A 39 -12.59 5.04 -2.16
N GLU A 40 -13.25 3.98 -2.63
CA GLU A 40 -14.10 3.14 -1.77
C GLU A 40 -13.28 2.44 -0.68
N TYR A 41 -12.04 2.02 -0.98
CA TYR A 41 -11.13 1.50 0.04
C TYR A 41 -10.85 2.53 1.13
N LEU A 42 -10.50 3.77 0.76
CA LEU A 42 -10.25 4.85 1.73
C LEU A 42 -11.52 5.20 2.51
N ARG A 43 -12.66 5.30 1.84
CA ARG A 43 -13.97 5.56 2.47
C ARG A 43 -14.31 4.49 3.50
N ALA A 44 -14.16 3.21 3.15
CA ALA A 44 -14.39 2.09 4.05
C ALA A 44 -13.42 2.15 5.25
N TYR A 45 -12.12 2.37 5.01
CA TYR A 45 -11.13 2.50 6.06
C TYR A 45 -11.45 3.66 7.04
N MET A 46 -11.83 4.83 6.51
CA MET A 46 -12.10 6.01 7.32
C MET A 46 -13.41 5.92 8.12
N ASN A 47 -14.43 5.25 7.58
CA ASN A 47 -15.74 5.12 8.22
C ASN A 47 -15.84 3.90 9.14
N ASN A 48 -15.28 2.77 8.74
CA ASN A 48 -15.44 1.48 9.42
C ASN A 48 -14.16 1.02 10.14
N GLY A 49 -13.08 1.79 10.04
CA GLY A 49 -11.78 1.45 10.59
C GLY A 49 -11.00 0.48 9.70
N PRO A 50 -9.84 0.00 10.17
CA PRO A 50 -8.94 -0.85 9.39
C PRO A 50 -9.49 -2.25 9.09
N TRP A 51 -10.59 -2.65 9.72
CA TRP A 51 -11.12 -4.01 9.68
C TRP A 51 -12.44 -4.04 8.90
N PHE A 52 -12.35 -4.31 7.60
CA PHE A 52 -13.50 -4.38 6.71
C PHE A 52 -13.39 -5.55 5.72
N ASP A 53 -14.54 -5.96 5.19
CA ASP A 53 -14.65 -7.03 4.19
C ASP A 53 -14.51 -6.50 2.74
N LYS A 54 -14.65 -7.40 1.77
CA LYS A 54 -14.55 -7.06 0.34
C LYS A 54 -15.62 -6.07 -0.15
N ASP A 55 -16.73 -5.96 0.57
CA ASP A 55 -17.86 -5.09 0.23
C ASP A 55 -17.77 -3.75 1.00
N GLY A 56 -16.72 -3.59 1.82
CA GLY A 56 -16.43 -2.39 2.59
C GLY A 56 -17.16 -2.33 3.92
N ASN A 57 -17.85 -3.39 4.36
CA ASN A 57 -18.53 -3.44 5.66
C ASN A 57 -17.53 -3.78 6.77
N HIS A 58 -17.80 -3.35 8.00
CA HIS A 58 -16.97 -3.73 9.15
C HIS A 58 -16.88 -5.26 9.30
N SER A 59 -15.68 -5.76 9.61
CA SER A 59 -15.38 -7.17 9.79
C SER A 59 -14.57 -7.38 11.06
N ALA A 60 -14.88 -8.40 11.85
CA ALA A 60 -14.07 -8.80 13.01
C ALA A 60 -12.76 -9.52 12.62
N SER A 61 -12.60 -9.88 11.34
CA SER A 61 -11.44 -10.60 10.81
C SER A 61 -10.59 -9.71 9.90
N ASP A 62 -9.25 -9.80 10.03
CA ASP A 62 -8.29 -9.15 9.11
C ASP A 62 -8.03 -9.95 7.84
N ALA A 63 -8.68 -11.09 7.61
CA ALA A 63 -8.36 -11.97 6.48
C ALA A 63 -8.35 -11.21 5.14
N PHE A 64 -9.36 -10.38 4.90
CA PHE A 64 -9.43 -9.56 3.69
C PHE A 64 -8.26 -8.55 3.60
N VAL A 65 -8.04 -7.77 4.66
CA VAL A 65 -6.98 -6.75 4.70
C VAL A 65 -5.59 -7.37 4.56
N LYS A 66 -5.34 -8.50 5.22
CA LYS A 66 -4.10 -9.28 5.08
C LYS A 66 -3.90 -9.80 3.66
N SER A 67 -4.97 -10.24 2.99
CA SER A 67 -4.87 -10.67 1.59
C SER A 67 -4.48 -9.52 0.66
N GLN A 68 -4.99 -8.29 0.92
CA GLN A 68 -4.58 -7.08 0.19
C GLN A 68 -3.12 -6.73 0.48
N LEU A 69 -2.69 -6.80 1.75
CA LEU A 69 -1.29 -6.54 2.13
C LEU A 69 -0.32 -7.60 1.61
N ALA A 70 -0.76 -8.84 1.41
CA ALA A 70 0.05 -9.91 0.84
C ALA A 70 0.39 -9.66 -0.64
N ALA A 71 -0.40 -8.85 -1.35
CA ALA A 71 -0.09 -8.40 -2.71
C ALA A 71 1.08 -7.40 -2.77
N HIS A 72 1.71 -7.05 -1.63
CA HIS A 72 2.88 -6.20 -1.59
C HIS A 72 4.05 -6.80 -2.40
N MET A 73 4.43 -6.10 -3.47
CA MET A 73 5.61 -6.45 -4.25
C MET A 73 6.89 -6.11 -3.48
N LYS A 74 7.73 -7.13 -3.26
CA LYS A 74 9.11 -6.96 -2.83
C LYS A 74 10.00 -6.87 -4.06
N LEU A 75 10.74 -5.78 -4.20
CA LEU A 75 11.66 -5.57 -5.32
C LEU A 75 12.76 -6.65 -5.31
N THR A 76 13.26 -7.01 -4.14
CA THR A 76 14.24 -8.12 -3.99
C THR A 76 13.69 -9.47 -4.43
N GLY A 77 12.36 -9.62 -4.50
CA GLY A 77 11.67 -10.81 -5.00
C GLY A 77 11.75 -10.97 -6.52
N PHE A 78 12.00 -9.91 -7.29
CA PHE A 78 12.06 -9.99 -8.75
C PHE A 78 13.16 -10.94 -9.24
N LEU A 79 14.34 -10.93 -8.61
CA LEU A 79 15.43 -11.83 -8.99
C LEU A 79 15.04 -13.31 -8.84
N ALA A 80 14.40 -13.66 -7.73
CA ALA A 80 13.90 -15.02 -7.49
C ALA A 80 12.81 -15.40 -8.48
N HIS A 81 11.89 -14.47 -8.76
CA HIS A 81 10.82 -14.66 -9.74
C HIS A 81 11.39 -14.89 -11.16
N THR A 82 12.33 -14.07 -11.62
CA THR A 82 12.99 -14.25 -12.93
C THR A 82 13.70 -15.60 -13.02
N ARG A 83 14.39 -16.03 -11.95
CA ARG A 83 15.00 -17.37 -11.91
C ARG A 83 13.98 -18.48 -12.05
N GLN A 84 12.86 -18.38 -11.35
CA GLN A 84 11.78 -19.35 -11.42
C GLN A 84 11.18 -19.40 -12.82
N THR A 85 10.88 -18.25 -13.42
CA THR A 85 10.36 -18.17 -14.80
C THR A 85 11.32 -18.80 -15.81
N ILE A 86 12.63 -18.57 -15.67
CA ILE A 86 13.64 -19.23 -16.53
C ILE A 86 13.63 -20.75 -16.33
N ALA A 87 13.52 -21.22 -15.09
CA ALA A 87 13.45 -22.65 -14.78
C ALA A 87 12.18 -23.31 -15.36
N GLU A 88 11.03 -22.65 -15.25
CA GLU A 88 9.76 -23.11 -15.83
C GLU A 88 9.83 -23.17 -17.36
N LYS A 89 10.36 -22.13 -18.01
CA LYS A 89 10.61 -22.12 -19.47
C LYS A 89 11.55 -23.25 -19.88
N LYS A 90 12.60 -23.50 -19.08
CA LYS A 90 13.53 -24.60 -19.31
C LYS A 90 12.83 -25.96 -19.26
N ALA A 91 11.99 -26.18 -18.25
CA ALA A 91 11.22 -27.42 -18.12
C ALA A 91 10.22 -27.61 -19.27
N ALA A 92 9.51 -26.54 -19.65
CA ALA A 92 8.49 -26.59 -20.70
C ALA A 92 9.04 -26.87 -22.11
N THR A 93 10.31 -26.57 -22.35
CA THR A 93 10.96 -26.71 -23.67
C THR A 93 11.97 -27.86 -23.73
N ASP A 94 11.97 -28.75 -22.73
CA ASP A 94 12.95 -29.84 -22.60
C ASP A 94 14.40 -29.31 -22.68
N GLY A 95 14.62 -28.13 -22.11
CA GLY A 95 15.91 -27.45 -22.10
C GLY A 95 16.35 -26.80 -23.41
N LYS A 96 15.51 -26.78 -24.46
CA LYS A 96 15.87 -26.23 -25.78
C LYS A 96 15.32 -24.81 -25.96
N ASN A 97 16.17 -23.86 -26.36
CA ASN A 97 15.76 -22.49 -26.71
C ASN A 97 14.93 -21.76 -25.62
N TYR A 98 15.16 -22.06 -24.34
CA TYR A 98 14.37 -21.53 -23.23
C TYR A 98 14.77 -20.13 -22.76
N LEU A 99 15.96 -19.66 -23.14
CA LEU A 99 16.50 -18.36 -22.77
C LEU A 99 16.37 -17.38 -23.93
N SER A 100 15.57 -16.33 -23.75
CA SER A 100 15.58 -15.18 -24.66
C SER A 100 16.62 -14.14 -24.21
N GLY A 101 17.02 -13.24 -25.13
CA GLY A 101 17.89 -12.11 -24.77
C GLY A 101 17.27 -11.20 -23.69
N ILE A 102 15.93 -11.09 -23.67
CA ILE A 102 15.19 -10.34 -22.65
C ILE A 102 15.32 -11.02 -21.28
N ASP A 103 15.23 -12.35 -21.22
CA ASP A 103 15.37 -13.10 -19.96
C ASP A 103 16.76 -12.88 -19.35
N VAL A 104 17.80 -12.88 -20.17
CA VAL A 104 19.19 -12.60 -19.73
C VAL A 104 19.32 -11.16 -19.26
N ALA A 105 18.80 -10.20 -20.02
CA ALA A 105 18.86 -8.78 -19.67
C ALA A 105 18.15 -8.48 -18.33
N LEU A 106 16.95 -9.03 -18.13
CA LEU A 106 16.20 -8.89 -16.87
C LEU A 106 16.95 -9.55 -15.71
N PHE A 107 17.48 -10.75 -15.91
CA PHE A 107 18.21 -11.46 -14.87
C PHE A 107 19.47 -10.70 -14.42
N VAL A 108 20.29 -10.24 -15.37
CA VAL A 108 21.49 -9.43 -15.07
C VAL A 108 21.10 -8.08 -14.45
N GLY A 109 20.05 -7.44 -14.97
CA GLY A 109 19.52 -6.20 -14.41
C GLY A 109 19.13 -6.36 -12.95
N HIS A 110 18.32 -7.37 -12.61
CA HIS A 110 17.90 -7.62 -11.23
C HIS A 110 19.07 -7.95 -10.30
N ILE A 111 20.13 -8.63 -10.79
CA ILE A 111 21.36 -8.83 -9.99
C ILE A 111 22.04 -7.48 -9.71
N PHE A 112 22.20 -6.65 -10.74
CA PHE A 112 22.87 -5.36 -10.63
C PHE A 112 22.12 -4.39 -9.70
N PHE A 113 20.78 -4.37 -9.78
CA PHE A 113 19.93 -3.51 -8.96
C PHE A 113 19.60 -4.09 -7.58
N TYR A 114 19.89 -5.37 -7.32
CA TYR A 114 19.58 -6.04 -6.06
C TYR A 114 20.04 -5.26 -4.80
N PRO A 115 21.28 -4.71 -4.73
CA PRO A 115 21.70 -3.96 -3.56
C PRO A 115 20.88 -2.69 -3.33
N MET A 116 20.50 -2.00 -4.41
CA MET A 116 19.66 -0.80 -4.33
C MET A 116 18.24 -1.14 -3.87
N ASP A 117 17.65 -2.20 -4.44
CA ASP A 117 16.33 -2.71 -4.05
C ASP A 117 16.30 -3.10 -2.56
N TRP A 118 17.36 -3.78 -2.09
CA TRP A 118 17.49 -4.15 -0.68
C TRP A 118 17.61 -2.94 0.25
N ILE A 119 18.42 -1.92 -0.10
CA ILE A 119 18.53 -0.67 0.68
C ILE A 119 17.19 0.05 0.72
N GLN A 120 16.47 0.11 -0.41
CA GLN A 120 15.16 0.72 -0.51
C GLN A 120 14.16 0.00 0.42
N GLU A 121 14.07 -1.33 0.34
CA GLU A 121 13.21 -2.13 1.22
C GLU A 121 13.55 -1.94 2.70
N PHE A 122 14.84 -1.96 3.04
CA PHE A 122 15.29 -1.70 4.41
C PHE A 122 14.86 -0.31 4.90
N THR A 123 15.09 0.71 4.08
CA THR A 123 14.72 2.10 4.39
C THR A 123 13.21 2.24 4.61
N TYR A 124 12.41 1.66 3.72
CA TYR A 124 10.94 1.65 3.87
C TYR A 124 10.50 0.92 5.15
N ASN A 125 11.11 -0.22 5.48
CA ASN A 125 10.79 -0.96 6.71
C ASN A 125 11.13 -0.15 7.97
N VAL A 126 12.28 0.52 7.99
CA VAL A 126 12.66 1.42 9.09
C VAL A 126 11.68 2.58 9.20
N ALA A 127 11.32 3.22 8.08
CA ALA A 127 10.36 4.32 8.05
C ALA A 127 8.97 3.90 8.55
N LYS A 128 8.45 2.75 8.09
CA LYS A 128 7.19 2.17 8.55
C LYS A 128 7.20 1.92 10.06
N ARG A 129 8.26 1.29 10.59
CA ARG A 129 8.41 1.01 12.03
C ARG A 129 8.47 2.30 12.85
N ARG A 130 9.27 3.28 12.41
CA ARG A 130 9.41 4.59 13.08
C ARG A 130 8.09 5.35 13.10
N SER A 131 7.34 5.33 12.00
CA SER A 131 6.02 5.95 11.91
C SER A 131 5.08 5.33 12.93
N ARG A 132 4.90 4.01 12.92
CA ARG A 132 3.99 3.31 13.85
C ARG A 132 4.30 3.59 15.32
N ASN A 133 5.58 3.64 15.68
CA ASN A 133 6.02 3.91 17.06
C ASN A 133 5.76 5.36 17.52
N ARG A 134 5.47 6.29 16.60
CA ARG A 134 5.22 7.70 16.90
C ARG A 134 3.73 8.05 16.86
N TRP A 135 2.86 7.09 16.58
CA TRP A 135 1.45 7.35 16.53
C TRP A 135 0.91 7.67 17.93
N PRO A 136 0.07 8.71 18.06
CA PRO A 136 -0.63 8.97 19.31
C PRO A 136 -1.46 7.76 19.75
N GLN A 137 -1.55 7.51 21.05
CA GLN A 137 -2.29 6.37 21.62
C GLN A 137 -3.73 6.30 21.11
N ILE A 138 -4.40 7.45 21.02
CA ILE A 138 -5.76 7.59 20.47
C ILE A 138 -5.89 7.02 19.04
N VAL A 139 -4.84 7.11 18.22
CA VAL A 139 -4.83 6.51 16.87
C VAL A 139 -4.54 5.02 16.95
N SER A 140 -3.58 4.60 17.78
CA SER A 140 -3.21 3.20 17.94
C SER A 140 -4.35 2.32 18.48
N GLU A 141 -5.14 2.82 19.43
CA GLU A 141 -6.31 2.12 19.99
C GLU A 141 -7.37 1.86 18.92
N ARG A 142 -7.60 2.83 18.02
CA ARG A 142 -8.55 2.69 16.89
C ARG A 142 -8.11 1.68 15.84
N LEU A 143 -6.82 1.39 15.76
CA LEU A 143 -6.32 0.37 14.85
C LEU A 143 -6.58 -1.06 15.35
N GLN A 144 -6.93 -1.23 16.62
CA GLN A 144 -7.28 -2.54 17.17
C GLN A 144 -8.62 -3.00 16.61
N SER A 145 -8.84 -4.32 16.55
CA SER A 145 -10.07 -4.90 16.01
C SER A 145 -11.31 -4.54 16.82
N ASP A 146 -11.14 -4.32 18.12
CA ASP A 146 -12.13 -3.87 19.10
C ASP A 146 -12.00 -2.36 19.42
N GLY A 147 -11.22 -1.63 18.62
CA GLY A 147 -11.01 -0.20 18.78
C GLY A 147 -12.27 0.63 18.52
N PRO A 148 -12.35 1.85 19.06
CA PRO A 148 -13.51 2.72 18.85
C PRO A 148 -13.63 3.15 17.38
N THR A 149 -14.85 3.17 16.85
CA THR A 149 -15.14 3.61 15.46
C THR A 149 -15.39 5.11 15.34
N THR A 150 -15.40 5.86 16.44
CA THR A 150 -15.56 7.32 16.44
C THR A 150 -14.44 7.97 15.64
N ARG A 151 -14.83 8.76 14.63
CA ARG A 151 -13.88 9.43 13.73
C ARG A 151 -13.05 10.43 14.51
N LEU A 152 -11.77 10.54 14.17
CA LEU A 152 -10.86 11.49 14.83
C LEU A 152 -11.35 12.94 14.71
N ILE A 153 -11.98 13.28 13.57
CA ILE A 153 -12.54 14.61 13.33
C ILE A 153 -13.69 14.95 14.29
N ASP A 154 -14.50 13.96 14.67
CA ASP A 154 -15.62 14.18 15.58
C ASP A 154 -15.07 14.52 16.98
N LEU A 155 -13.99 13.85 17.40
CA LEU A 155 -13.31 14.11 18.66
C LEU A 155 -12.60 15.47 18.68
N GLU A 156 -12.02 15.87 17.55
CA GLU A 156 -11.39 17.19 17.41
C GLU A 156 -12.45 18.30 17.52
N ARG A 157 -13.63 18.10 16.92
CA ARG A 157 -14.76 19.00 17.04
C ARG A 157 -15.30 19.07 18.47
N GLU A 158 -15.41 17.94 19.17
CA GLU A 158 -15.76 17.92 20.60
C GLU A 158 -14.76 18.69 21.47
N ARG A 159 -13.48 18.74 21.05
CA ARG A 159 -12.43 19.53 21.71
C ARG A 159 -12.43 21.00 21.30
N GLY A 160 -13.38 21.44 20.46
CA GLY A 160 -13.50 22.82 20.00
C GLY A 160 -12.48 23.22 18.93
N LEU A 161 -11.83 22.26 18.26
CA LEU A 161 -10.98 22.54 17.10
C LEU A 161 -11.87 22.78 15.88
N ASP A 162 -11.49 23.73 15.03
CA ASP A 162 -12.14 23.94 13.73
C ASP A 162 -11.63 22.89 12.73
N VAL A 163 -12.52 21.97 12.35
CA VAL A 163 -12.21 20.76 11.57
C VAL A 163 -13.15 20.58 10.39
#